data_AF-A0A2P5BDR0-F1
#
_entry.id   AF-A0A2P5BDR0-F1
#
_cell.length_a   1.000
_cell.length_b   1.000
_cell.length_c   1.000
_cell.angle_alpha   90.00
_cell.angle_beta   90.00
_cell.angle_gamma   90.00
#
_symmetry.space_group_name_H-M   'P 1'
#
loop_
_entity.id
_entity.type
_entity.pdbx_description
1 polymer ?
#
loop_
_entity_poly.entity_id
_entity_poly.type
_entity_poly.pdbx_seq_one_letter_code
_entity_poly.pdbx_strand_id
1 'polypeptide(L)'
;MTMFLYFLLFLAIYALTKHFLNRIQNLPPSPFPALPIIGHLHLFKKPLHRALSKISDRYGPVLLLHFGCRPVLLVSSPAAAEECLTRNDLVFANRPRLLAGKHLGNNYTSLVYASYGDHWRNIRRISTIELLSSNRLQMLSHIRADEVRWLIRRLLRLQNQTADMKSLFFELTLNIMMRMVAGRRYYCESVNNELEAKKVHEIVSESNRLGGTSNISDFLPVMRWTWSGVGFEKSLIELQKKRVSFIQSLIDEKRKMASFNKSSPPVLLEETKCLIEVLLSLQESEPEYYKDENIRGIMLTLYSSGTDTSAGTMEWAMSLLLNHPRVLKKAYDELERNIGEDRLVDESDLAKLPYLNCIIKETLRLYPAGPLLPHESSEECTVHGFRVPGGTMLLVNLWAIQQDPNIWDEPTKFKPERFKEGGLRDGFKLMPFGSGRRGCPGEGLAMRMIGLTLASLLQCFDWEISGEKIDMTEKLGITLSKAQPLQAKCPIALFYSNKIQNLPPSPFPVLPIIGHLYTNPSIELCPRFQTVTVLQPRLLAGRYLGNNYASVIYASYGDHWQNVRHISSLEILSPSQIQILSHIRADEVRLLIRRLLRSADQDQTVEMKSLFFELMLNTVMRMIVEVGLERRLLREELD
;
A
#
# COMPACT_ATOMS: atom_id res chain seq x y z
N MET A 1 39.97 -15.16 39.83
CA MET A 1 39.93 -13.77 40.35
C MET A 1 40.85 -12.84 39.57
N THR A 2 42.14 -13.16 39.38
CA THR A 2 43.11 -12.38 38.60
C THR A 2 42.71 -12.10 37.15
N MET A 3 42.26 -13.10 36.39
CA MET A 3 41.78 -12.91 35.00
C MET A 3 40.58 -11.96 34.90
N PHE A 4 39.69 -11.99 35.89
CA PHE A 4 38.55 -11.07 35.97
C PHE A 4 39.01 -9.63 36.24
N LEU A 5 39.99 -9.44 37.13
CA LEU A 5 40.59 -8.13 37.41
C LEU A 5 41.31 -7.56 36.18
N TYR A 6 42.07 -8.37 35.43
CA TYR A 6 42.70 -7.93 34.17
C TYR A 6 41.67 -7.53 33.12
N PHE A 7 40.57 -8.27 33.00
CA PHE A 7 39.48 -7.93 32.10
C PHE A 7 38.82 -6.59 32.48
N LEU A 8 38.51 -6.38 33.76
CA LEU A 8 37.97 -5.10 34.24
C LEU A 8 38.94 -3.94 34.01
N LEU A 9 40.24 -4.15 34.25
CA LEU A 9 41.27 -3.15 33.99
C LEU A 9 41.36 -2.80 32.50
N PHE A 10 41.32 -3.80 31.61
CA PHE A 10 41.27 -3.59 30.16
C PHE A 10 40.05 -2.78 29.75
N LEU A 11 38.86 -3.11 30.26
CA LEU A 11 37.63 -2.35 30.01
C LEU A 11 37.75 -0.90 30.47
N ALA A 12 38.31 -0.67 31.66
CA ALA A 12 38.52 0.66 32.21
C ALA A 12 39.49 1.48 31.35
N ILE A 13 40.64 0.92 30.98
CA ILE A 13 41.64 1.58 30.12
C ILE A 13 41.05 1.86 28.74
N TYR A 14 40.31 0.92 28.15
CA TYR A 14 39.65 1.11 26.87
C TYR A 14 38.64 2.27 26.94
N ALA A 15 37.77 2.27 27.94
CA ALA A 15 36.74 3.29 28.10
C ALA A 15 37.36 4.68 28.33
N LEU A 16 38.40 4.78 29.17
CA LEU A 16 39.12 6.03 29.43
C LEU A 16 39.83 6.52 28.17
N THR A 17 40.63 5.67 27.52
CA THR A 17 41.35 6.02 26.29
C THR A 17 40.39 6.53 25.22
N LYS A 18 39.26 5.84 25.02
CA LYS A 18 38.23 6.26 24.05
C LYS A 18 37.59 7.60 24.44
N HIS A 19 37.29 7.81 25.72
CA HIS A 19 36.75 9.08 26.20
C HIS A 19 37.71 10.26 25.96
N PHE A 20 39.00 10.09 26.28
CA PHE A 20 40.01 11.11 26.04
C PHE A 20 40.25 11.35 24.55
N LEU A 21 40.34 10.28 23.74
CA LEU A 21 40.54 10.40 22.30
C LEU A 21 39.40 11.16 21.62
N ASN A 22 38.15 10.89 22.00
CA ASN A 22 36.99 11.60 21.47
C ASN A 22 37.06 13.11 21.78
N ARG A 23 37.51 13.49 22.98
CA ARG A 23 37.71 14.90 23.35
C ARG A 23 38.85 15.54 22.56
N ILE A 24 39.99 14.87 22.42
CA ILE A 24 41.14 15.38 21.66
C ILE A 24 40.76 15.61 20.20
N GLN A 25 39.93 14.74 19.63
CA GLN A 25 39.47 14.85 18.24
C GLN A 25 38.28 15.82 18.05
N ASN A 26 37.82 16.50 19.12
CA ASN A 26 36.64 17.35 19.12
C ASN A 26 35.38 16.67 18.55
N LEU A 27 35.18 15.39 18.89
CA LEU A 27 33.98 14.64 18.51
C LEU A 27 32.79 15.05 19.40
N PRO A 28 31.55 14.83 18.94
CA PRO A 28 30.37 15.09 19.77
C PRO A 28 30.41 14.32 21.09
N PRO A 29 29.76 14.83 22.16
CA PRO A 29 29.68 14.15 23.44
C PRO A 29 29.16 12.72 23.30
N SER A 30 29.75 11.79 24.05
CA SER A 30 29.42 10.37 23.98
C SER A 30 29.09 9.84 25.38
N PRO A 31 27.99 9.10 25.58
CA PRO A 31 27.68 8.48 26.86
C PRO A 31 28.83 7.57 27.34
N PHE A 32 29.21 7.71 28.61
CA PHE A 32 30.25 6.87 29.21
C PHE A 32 29.62 5.76 30.08
N PRO A 33 30.10 4.50 30.02
CA PRO A 33 31.19 3.99 29.17
C PRO A 33 30.70 3.42 27.82
N ALA A 34 31.55 3.53 26.79
CA ALA A 34 31.40 2.78 25.54
C ALA A 34 32.13 1.43 25.66
N LEU A 35 31.40 0.32 25.59
CA LEU A 35 32.00 -1.02 25.73
C LEU A 35 32.75 -1.42 24.44
N PRO A 36 33.84 -2.20 24.52
CA PRO A 36 34.50 -2.75 23.33
C PRO A 36 33.52 -3.58 22.50
N ILE A 37 33.67 -3.53 21.17
CA ILE A 37 32.88 -4.27 20.17
C ILE A 37 31.41 -3.84 20.09
N ILE A 38 30.67 -3.86 21.21
CA ILE A 38 29.23 -3.60 21.31
C ILE A 38 28.92 -2.10 21.29
N GLY A 39 29.85 -1.27 21.77
CA GLY A 39 29.64 0.18 21.91
C GLY A 39 28.49 0.47 22.88
N HIS A 40 27.47 1.17 22.38
CA HIS A 40 26.32 1.66 23.14
C HIS A 40 25.06 0.81 22.98
N LEU A 41 25.11 -0.33 22.25
CA LEU A 41 23.93 -1.17 22.02
C LEU A 41 23.27 -1.64 23.34
N HIS A 42 24.06 -1.79 24.41
CA HIS A 42 23.59 -2.16 25.74
C HIS A 42 22.65 -1.11 26.39
N LEU A 43 22.66 0.13 25.91
CA LEU A 43 21.78 1.20 26.39
C LEU A 43 20.39 1.18 25.72
N PHE A 44 20.23 0.43 24.63
CA PHE A 44 19.03 0.52 23.82
C PHE A 44 17.91 -0.34 24.37
N LYS A 45 16.78 0.32 24.63
CA LYS A 45 15.51 -0.30 24.96
C LYS A 45 14.54 -0.11 23.79
N LYS A 46 13.54 -0.96 23.72
CA LYS A 46 12.45 -0.85 22.74
C LYS A 46 11.33 0.04 23.31
N PRO A 47 10.73 0.95 22.52
CA PRO A 47 11.08 1.30 21.15
C PRO A 47 12.32 2.22 21.07
N LEU A 48 13.10 2.10 19.98
CA LEU A 48 14.42 2.72 19.85
C LEU A 48 14.38 4.26 19.90
N HIS A 49 13.45 4.90 19.20
CA HIS A 49 13.36 6.37 19.13
C HIS A 49 13.13 7.00 20.52
N ARG A 50 12.31 6.37 21.39
CA ARG A 50 12.11 6.79 22.79
C ARG A 50 13.36 6.56 23.65
N ALA A 51 14.05 5.44 23.46
CA ALA A 51 15.29 5.17 24.17
C ALA A 51 16.38 6.18 23.81
N LEU A 52 16.53 6.51 22.52
CA LEU A 52 17.45 7.53 22.04
C LEU A 52 17.06 8.93 22.53
N SER A 53 15.76 9.25 22.62
CA SER A 53 15.30 10.51 23.22
C SER A 53 15.76 10.63 24.67
N LYS A 54 15.53 9.60 25.51
CA LYS A 54 15.97 9.61 26.92
C LYS A 54 17.48 9.76 27.08
N ILE A 55 18.25 9.21 26.14
CA ILE A 55 19.71 9.39 26.11
C ILE A 55 20.02 10.85 25.76
N SER A 56 19.35 11.41 24.75
CA SER A 56 19.50 12.81 24.37
C SER A 56 19.14 13.78 25.51
N ASP A 57 18.06 13.53 26.23
CA ASP A 57 17.60 14.37 27.35
C ASP A 57 18.66 14.43 28.47
N ARG A 58 19.45 13.37 28.64
CA ARG A 58 20.50 13.29 29.68
C ARG A 58 21.83 13.90 29.24
N TYR A 59 22.25 13.68 27.99
CA TYR A 59 23.61 14.01 27.55
C TYR A 59 23.67 15.20 26.58
N GLY A 60 22.54 15.65 26.05
CA GLY A 60 22.43 16.76 25.12
C GLY A 60 21.82 16.37 23.76
N PRO A 61 21.49 17.36 22.92
CA PRO A 61 20.78 17.15 21.66
C PRO A 61 21.65 16.64 20.50
N VAL A 62 22.98 16.69 20.62
CA VAL A 62 23.94 16.23 19.60
C VAL A 62 24.91 15.27 20.26
N LEU A 63 24.85 13.99 19.91
CA LEU A 63 25.59 12.93 20.58
C LEU A 63 26.27 11.97 19.61
N LEU A 64 27.46 11.51 19.97
CA LEU A 64 28.14 10.42 19.30
C LEU A 64 27.83 9.09 20.02
N LEU A 65 27.07 8.24 19.35
CA LEU A 65 26.82 6.86 19.73
C LEU A 65 27.66 5.92 18.87
N HIS A 66 27.71 4.66 19.29
CA HIS A 66 28.41 3.59 18.60
C HIS A 66 27.48 2.38 18.60
N PHE A 67 26.99 2.02 17.42
CA PHE A 67 26.16 0.85 17.24
C PHE A 67 27.12 -0.25 16.81
N GLY A 68 27.58 -1.04 17.77
CA GLY A 68 28.67 -1.97 17.53
C GLY A 68 29.93 -1.22 17.09
N CYS A 69 30.42 -1.55 15.89
CA CYS A 69 31.58 -0.88 15.28
C CYS A 69 31.23 0.39 14.48
N ARG A 70 29.95 0.73 14.32
CA ARG A 70 29.52 1.88 13.50
C ARG A 70 29.35 3.15 14.36
N PRO A 71 30.04 4.26 14.03
CA PRO A 71 29.77 5.55 14.66
C PRO A 71 28.41 6.10 14.20
N VAL A 72 27.63 6.61 15.14
CA VAL A 72 26.29 7.15 14.90
C VAL A 72 26.16 8.52 15.54
N LEU A 73 25.95 9.55 14.74
CA LEU A 73 25.59 10.90 15.19
C LEU A 73 24.08 10.94 15.45
N LEU A 74 23.67 11.08 16.70
CA LEU A 74 22.28 11.31 17.08
C LEU A 74 22.02 12.81 17.19
N VAL A 75 20.97 13.28 16.51
CA VAL A 75 20.52 14.68 16.55
C VAL A 75 19.06 14.73 16.98
N SER A 76 18.76 15.52 18.01
CA SER A 76 17.43 15.63 18.62
C SER A 76 16.97 17.08 18.86
N SER A 77 17.58 18.08 18.22
CA SER A 77 17.12 19.48 18.27
C SER A 77 16.88 20.06 16.86
N PRO A 78 15.98 21.07 16.71
CA PRO A 78 15.73 21.73 15.44
C PRO A 78 16.99 22.35 14.84
N ALA A 79 17.79 23.07 15.64
CA ALA A 79 18.98 23.77 15.15
C ALA A 79 20.04 22.79 14.60
N ALA A 80 20.23 21.64 15.25
CA ALA A 80 21.15 20.62 14.76
C ALA A 80 20.59 19.88 13.53
N ALA A 81 19.29 19.62 13.51
CA ALA A 81 18.65 19.03 12.34
C ALA A 81 18.71 19.97 11.13
N GLU A 82 18.52 21.27 11.33
CA GLU A 82 18.67 22.32 10.33
C GLU A 82 20.09 22.33 9.76
N GLU A 83 21.12 22.38 10.62
CA GLU A 83 22.51 22.37 10.16
C GLU A 83 22.84 21.12 9.35
N CYS A 84 22.37 19.95 9.79
CA CYS A 84 22.58 18.69 9.06
C CYS A 84 21.84 18.63 7.71
N LEU A 85 20.61 19.16 7.64
CA LEU A 85 19.71 18.98 6.48
C LEU A 85 19.66 20.19 5.54
N THR A 86 20.37 21.26 5.86
CA THR A 86 20.54 22.46 5.00
C THR A 86 22.01 22.71 4.69
N ARG A 87 22.81 23.14 5.67
CA ARG A 87 24.21 23.48 5.49
C ARG A 87 25.05 22.29 5.06
N ASN A 88 24.83 21.14 5.69
CA ASN A 88 25.51 19.88 5.39
C ASN A 88 24.63 18.92 4.58
N ASP A 89 23.60 19.43 3.87
CA ASP A 89 22.59 18.60 3.21
C ASP A 89 23.17 17.63 2.18
N LEU A 90 24.20 18.08 1.46
CA LEU A 90 24.94 17.31 0.46
C LEU A 90 25.80 16.24 1.11
N VAL A 91 26.51 16.59 2.19
CA VAL A 91 27.37 15.66 2.94
C VAL A 91 26.53 14.54 3.54
N PHE A 92 25.41 14.87 4.18
CA PHE A 92 24.47 13.90 4.73
C PHE A 92 23.47 13.37 3.71
N ALA A 93 23.66 13.61 2.42
CA ALA A 93 22.74 13.11 1.41
C ALA A 93 22.85 11.59 1.21
N ASN A 94 23.85 10.89 1.76
CA ASN A 94 23.95 9.44 1.62
C ASN A 94 23.03 8.69 2.59
N ARG A 95 22.88 7.38 2.34
CA ARG A 95 22.13 6.45 3.19
C ARG A 95 23.07 5.38 3.72
N PRO A 96 22.89 4.96 4.98
CA PRO A 96 23.76 3.95 5.56
C PRO A 96 23.64 2.63 4.80
N ARG A 97 24.78 2.02 4.50
CA ARG A 97 24.84 0.70 3.85
C ARG A 97 24.49 -0.43 4.83
N LEU A 98 23.19 -0.69 4.97
CA LEU A 98 22.60 -1.77 5.78
C LEU A 98 22.10 -2.91 4.88
N LEU A 99 21.92 -4.12 5.43
CA LEU A 99 21.41 -5.29 4.70
C LEU A 99 20.05 -5.03 4.03
N ALA A 100 19.17 -4.28 4.67
CA ALA A 100 17.90 -3.87 4.08
C ALA A 100 18.11 -3.07 2.78
N GLY A 101 19.07 -2.14 2.73
CA GLY A 101 19.40 -1.40 1.52
C GLY A 101 20.04 -2.25 0.42
N LYS A 102 20.82 -3.27 0.81
CA LYS A 102 21.40 -4.24 -0.13
C LYS A 102 20.32 -5.05 -0.84
N HIS A 103 19.39 -5.61 -0.10
CA HIS A 103 18.41 -6.56 -0.65
C HIS A 103 17.10 -5.88 -1.05
N LEU A 104 16.48 -5.08 -0.17
CA LEU A 104 15.24 -4.37 -0.47
C LEU A 104 15.46 -3.16 -1.38
N GLY A 105 16.67 -2.60 -1.38
CA GLY A 105 17.04 -1.44 -2.18
C GLY A 105 17.72 -1.77 -3.52
N ASN A 106 17.66 -3.02 -3.99
CA ASN A 106 18.30 -3.51 -5.22
C ASN A 106 19.79 -3.14 -5.29
N ASN A 107 20.55 -3.57 -4.29
CA ASN A 107 21.96 -3.26 -4.12
C ASN A 107 22.23 -1.74 -4.06
N TYR A 108 21.46 -1.03 -3.23
CA TYR A 108 21.60 0.41 -3.01
C TYR A 108 21.40 1.27 -4.28
N THR A 109 20.49 0.86 -5.17
CA THR A 109 20.14 1.62 -6.39
C THR A 109 18.75 2.25 -6.34
N SER A 110 17.87 1.77 -5.45
CA SER A 110 16.52 2.34 -5.28
C SER A 110 16.54 3.78 -4.73
N LEU A 111 15.45 4.51 -4.98
CA LEU A 111 15.28 5.91 -4.54
C LEU A 111 15.49 6.12 -3.03
N VAL A 112 15.11 5.13 -2.21
CA VAL A 112 15.21 5.19 -0.74
C VAL A 112 16.64 5.02 -0.26
N TYR A 113 17.44 4.16 -0.91
CA TYR A 113 18.72 3.65 -0.39
C TYR A 113 19.96 4.10 -1.18
N ALA A 114 19.80 4.57 -2.41
CA ALA A 114 20.95 4.98 -3.22
C ALA A 114 21.69 6.17 -2.58
N SER A 115 23.02 6.09 -2.56
CA SER A 115 23.89 7.21 -2.22
C SER A 115 23.66 8.37 -3.19
N TYR A 116 23.94 9.59 -2.73
CA TYR A 116 23.83 10.76 -3.55
C TYR A 116 24.82 10.70 -4.71
N GLY A 117 24.37 11.08 -5.89
CA GLY A 117 25.11 10.98 -7.14
C GLY A 117 24.16 11.06 -8.32
N ASP A 118 24.69 10.98 -9.54
CA ASP A 118 23.95 11.19 -10.79
C ASP A 118 22.74 10.25 -10.91
N HIS A 119 22.95 8.97 -10.60
CA HIS A 119 21.90 7.97 -10.55
C HIS A 119 20.75 8.37 -9.62
N TRP A 120 21.07 8.71 -8.37
CA TRP A 120 20.04 9.11 -7.41
C TRP A 120 19.33 10.41 -7.83
N ARG A 121 20.06 11.39 -8.35
CA ARG A 121 19.50 12.64 -8.87
C ARG A 121 18.51 12.37 -10.00
N ASN A 122 18.84 11.46 -10.91
CA ASN A 122 17.96 11.07 -12.02
C ASN A 122 16.66 10.41 -11.52
N ILE A 123 16.75 9.35 -10.72
CA ILE A 123 15.54 8.67 -10.19
C ILE A 123 14.71 9.59 -9.29
N ARG A 124 15.35 10.53 -8.58
CA ARG A 124 14.67 11.56 -7.79
C ARG A 124 13.91 12.55 -8.67
N ARG A 125 14.55 13.04 -9.74
CA ARG A 125 13.94 13.93 -10.74
C ARG A 125 12.71 13.26 -11.36
N ILE A 126 12.87 12.03 -11.88
CA ILE A 126 11.79 11.25 -12.50
C ILE A 126 10.61 11.12 -11.51
N SER A 127 10.90 10.68 -10.28
CA SER A 127 9.85 10.45 -9.28
C SER A 127 9.09 11.74 -8.92
N THR A 128 9.79 12.87 -8.82
CA THR A 128 9.19 14.14 -8.36
C THR A 128 8.46 14.86 -9.49
N ILE A 129 9.08 14.94 -10.68
CA ILE A 129 8.58 15.74 -11.80
C ILE A 129 7.54 14.96 -12.62
N GLU A 130 7.87 13.74 -13.02
CA GLU A 130 7.02 12.97 -13.95
C GLU A 130 5.84 12.30 -13.23
N LEU A 131 6.06 11.82 -11.99
CA LEU A 131 5.13 10.92 -11.30
C LEU A 131 4.36 11.57 -10.16
N LEU A 132 5.00 12.44 -9.37
CA LEU A 132 4.43 13.00 -8.13
C LEU A 132 4.26 14.53 -8.18
N SER A 133 4.34 15.14 -9.37
CA SER A 133 4.09 16.57 -9.53
C SER A 133 2.63 16.91 -9.25
N SER A 134 2.38 18.14 -8.77
CA SER A 134 1.01 18.61 -8.48
C SER A 134 0.06 18.44 -9.66
N ASN A 135 0.54 18.64 -10.89
CA ASN A 135 -0.24 18.42 -12.10
C ASN A 135 -0.61 16.94 -12.29
N ARG A 136 0.37 16.03 -12.19
CA ARG A 136 0.13 14.58 -12.30
C ARG A 136 -0.85 14.10 -11.23
N LEU A 137 -0.67 14.57 -9.99
CA LEU A 137 -1.57 14.25 -8.89
C LEU A 137 -2.99 14.74 -9.17
N GLN A 138 -3.16 15.93 -9.75
CA GLN A 138 -4.47 16.45 -10.14
C GLN A 138 -5.14 15.60 -11.22
N MET A 139 -4.41 15.19 -12.26
CA MET A 139 -4.93 14.30 -13.31
C MET A 139 -5.43 12.96 -12.74
N LEU A 140 -4.74 12.44 -11.72
CA LEU A 140 -5.08 11.18 -11.04
C LEU A 140 -5.98 11.36 -9.81
N SER A 141 -6.59 12.54 -9.60
CA SER A 141 -7.46 12.81 -8.45
C SER A 141 -8.70 11.91 -8.40
N HIS A 142 -9.28 11.61 -9.57
CA HIS A 142 -10.42 10.73 -9.70
C HIS A 142 -10.19 9.34 -9.07
N ILE A 143 -8.96 8.79 -9.15
CA ILE A 143 -8.60 7.52 -8.51
C ILE A 143 -8.84 7.59 -7.00
N ARG A 144 -8.38 8.67 -6.36
CA ARG A 144 -8.53 8.86 -4.91
C ARG A 144 -9.99 9.05 -4.52
N ALA A 145 -10.72 9.88 -5.26
CA ALA A 145 -12.15 10.09 -5.03
C ALA A 145 -12.95 8.79 -5.15
N ASP A 146 -12.65 7.96 -6.15
CA ASP A 146 -13.32 6.68 -6.37
C ASP A 146 -13.03 5.65 -5.27
N GLU A 147 -11.78 5.55 -4.81
CA GLU A 147 -11.40 4.63 -3.74
C GLU A 147 -11.98 5.07 -2.38
N VAL A 148 -12.02 6.38 -2.10
CA VAL A 148 -12.68 6.91 -0.91
C VAL A 148 -14.18 6.64 -0.94
N ARG A 149 -14.84 6.84 -2.09
CA ARG A 149 -16.27 6.50 -2.26
C ARG A 149 -16.54 5.02 -2.04
N TRP A 150 -15.61 4.16 -2.48
CA TRP A 150 -15.71 2.72 -2.23
C TRP A 150 -15.56 2.38 -0.74
N LEU A 151 -14.61 3.00 -0.03
CA LEU A 151 -14.45 2.82 1.41
C LEU A 151 -15.73 3.22 2.16
N ILE A 152 -16.34 4.36 1.80
CA ILE A 152 -17.62 4.80 2.37
C ILE A 152 -18.69 3.72 2.15
N ARG A 153 -18.88 3.25 0.92
CA ARG A 153 -19.85 2.17 0.63
C ARG A 153 -19.58 0.89 1.41
N ARG A 154 -18.31 0.53 1.58
CA ARG A 154 -17.91 -0.64 2.36
C ARG A 154 -18.32 -0.48 3.83
N LEU A 155 -18.07 0.68 4.42
CA LEU A 155 -18.46 1.00 5.79
C LEU A 155 -19.98 1.01 6.00
N LEU A 156 -20.76 1.54 5.04
CA LEU A 156 -22.24 1.51 5.11
C LEU A 156 -22.80 0.10 5.22
N ARG A 157 -22.20 -0.86 4.49
CA ARG A 157 -22.63 -2.26 4.48
C ARG A 157 -22.30 -2.99 5.77
N LEU A 158 -21.31 -2.51 6.52
CA LEU A 158 -20.97 -3.08 7.82
C LEU A 158 -22.02 -2.70 8.90
N GLN A 159 -22.98 -1.80 8.63
CA GLN A 159 -24.16 -1.49 9.47
C GLN A 159 -23.97 -1.72 10.99
N ASN A 160 -23.34 -0.76 11.69
CA ASN A 160 -23.08 -0.80 13.14
C ASN A 160 -22.17 -1.94 13.64
N GLN A 161 -21.58 -2.74 12.76
CA GLN A 161 -20.51 -3.67 13.14
C GLN A 161 -19.22 -2.91 13.45
N THR A 162 -18.43 -3.51 14.33
CA THR A 162 -17.09 -3.01 14.62
C THR A 162 -16.18 -3.26 13.41
N ALA A 163 -15.58 -2.20 12.89
CA ALA A 163 -14.66 -2.23 11.77
C ALA A 163 -13.21 -2.08 12.25
N ASP A 164 -12.32 -2.90 11.68
CA ASP A 164 -10.87 -2.70 11.77
C ASP A 164 -10.45 -1.60 10.79
N MET A 165 -10.25 -0.40 11.33
CA MET A 165 -9.93 0.77 10.53
C MET A 165 -8.53 0.69 9.91
N LYS A 166 -7.58 -0.04 10.51
CA LYS A 166 -6.24 -0.19 9.94
C LYS A 166 -6.30 -0.97 8.64
N SER A 167 -7.00 -2.10 8.66
CA SER A 167 -7.18 -2.94 7.48
C SER A 167 -7.88 -2.18 6.36
N LEU A 168 -8.96 -1.45 6.67
CA LEU A 168 -9.67 -0.63 5.69
C LEU A 168 -8.83 0.49 5.09
N PHE A 169 -8.04 1.20 5.90
CA PHE A 169 -7.12 2.22 5.40
C PHE A 169 -5.97 1.61 4.58
N PHE A 170 -5.48 0.43 4.95
CA PHE A 170 -4.49 -0.27 4.16
C PHE A 170 -5.05 -0.65 2.78
N GLU A 171 -6.25 -1.23 2.73
CA GLU A 171 -6.92 -1.59 1.46
C GLU A 171 -7.14 -0.36 0.56
N LEU A 172 -7.64 0.73 1.14
CA LEU A 172 -7.81 2.02 0.45
C LEU A 172 -6.50 2.50 -0.18
N THR A 173 -5.45 2.61 0.63
CA THR A 173 -4.16 3.15 0.17
C THR A 173 -3.50 2.24 -0.84
N LEU A 174 -3.58 0.91 -0.65
CA LEU A 174 -3.05 -0.05 -1.61
C LEU A 174 -3.74 0.08 -2.96
N ASN A 175 -5.08 0.13 -2.98
CA ASN A 175 -5.83 0.30 -4.22
C ASN A 175 -5.47 1.61 -4.93
N ILE A 176 -5.36 2.73 -4.20
CA ILE A 176 -4.95 4.01 -4.80
C ILE A 176 -3.56 3.85 -5.43
N MET A 177 -2.60 3.30 -4.69
CA MET A 177 -1.24 3.13 -5.20
C MET A 177 -1.19 2.20 -6.41
N MET A 178 -1.92 1.09 -6.40
CA MET A 178 -1.92 0.12 -7.50
C MET A 178 -2.67 0.63 -8.74
N ARG A 179 -3.74 1.43 -8.57
CA ARG A 179 -4.42 2.10 -9.68
C ARG A 179 -3.53 3.17 -10.30
N MET A 180 -2.82 3.94 -9.47
CA MET A 180 -1.84 4.91 -9.99
C MET A 180 -0.69 4.21 -10.71
N VAL A 181 -0.07 3.19 -10.10
CA VAL A 181 1.13 2.52 -10.61
C VAL A 181 0.84 1.69 -11.86
N ALA A 182 -0.18 0.82 -11.82
CA ALA A 182 -0.44 -0.20 -12.83
C ALA A 182 -1.86 -0.15 -13.42
N GLY A 183 -2.71 0.79 -13.00
CA GLY A 183 -4.11 0.81 -13.40
C GLY A 183 -4.95 -0.33 -12.80
N ARG A 184 -4.42 -1.04 -11.78
CA ARG A 184 -5.07 -2.21 -11.19
C ARG A 184 -5.73 -1.91 -9.86
N ARG A 185 -6.89 -2.52 -9.62
CA ARG A 185 -7.59 -2.51 -8.34
C ARG A 185 -7.62 -3.94 -7.78
N TYR A 186 -7.28 -4.09 -6.50
CA TYR A 186 -7.15 -5.40 -5.84
C TYR A 186 -8.32 -5.71 -4.91
N TYR A 187 -8.77 -4.71 -4.16
CA TYR A 187 -9.91 -4.84 -3.26
C TYR A 187 -11.15 -4.20 -3.90
N CYS A 188 -12.11 -5.02 -4.32
CA CYS A 188 -13.43 -4.59 -4.79
C CYS A 188 -14.35 -5.82 -4.89
N GLU A 189 -15.67 -5.65 -4.74
CA GLU A 189 -16.64 -6.76 -4.84
C GLU A 189 -16.66 -7.43 -6.21
N SER A 190 -16.32 -6.70 -7.27
CA SER A 190 -16.26 -7.21 -8.64
C SER A 190 -14.91 -7.84 -9.00
N VAL A 191 -13.93 -7.82 -8.09
CA VAL A 191 -12.57 -8.34 -8.34
C VAL A 191 -12.39 -9.59 -7.50
N ASN A 192 -12.51 -10.76 -8.14
CA ASN A 192 -12.39 -12.07 -7.48
C ASN A 192 -10.93 -12.55 -7.39
N ASN A 193 -10.02 -11.67 -6.94
CA ASN A 193 -8.57 -11.93 -6.82
C ASN A 193 -8.07 -11.82 -5.38
N GLU A 194 -8.83 -12.33 -4.40
CA GLU A 194 -8.44 -12.28 -2.97
C GLU A 194 -7.03 -12.84 -2.72
N LEU A 195 -6.64 -13.89 -3.46
CA LEU A 195 -5.31 -14.48 -3.34
C LEU A 195 -4.20 -13.52 -3.78
N GLU A 196 -4.42 -12.76 -4.86
CA GLU A 196 -3.46 -11.78 -5.35
C GLU A 196 -3.39 -10.59 -4.38
N ALA A 197 -4.53 -10.10 -3.90
CA ALA A 197 -4.61 -9.02 -2.91
C ALA A 197 -3.85 -9.39 -1.61
N LYS A 198 -4.04 -10.60 -1.09
CA LYS A 198 -3.29 -11.13 0.07
C LYS A 198 -1.79 -11.16 -0.18
N LYS A 199 -1.36 -11.63 -1.36
CA LYS A 199 0.07 -11.63 -1.73
C LYS A 199 0.66 -10.22 -1.75
N VAL A 200 -0.04 -9.24 -2.31
CA VAL A 200 0.43 -7.85 -2.35
C VAL A 200 0.50 -7.25 -0.95
N HIS A 201 -0.52 -7.48 -0.13
CA HIS A 201 -0.54 -7.08 1.27
C HIS A 201 0.66 -7.65 2.05
N GLU A 202 0.91 -8.96 1.94
CA GLU A 202 2.06 -9.61 2.56
C GLU A 202 3.39 -8.99 2.12
N ILE A 203 3.55 -8.71 0.84
CA ILE A 203 4.77 -8.10 0.30
C ILE A 203 5.02 -6.72 0.94
N VAL A 204 3.98 -5.87 1.05
CA VAL A 204 4.11 -4.52 1.64
C VAL A 204 4.39 -4.62 3.14
N SER A 205 3.59 -5.38 3.88
CA SER A 205 3.72 -5.55 5.33
C SER A 205 5.09 -6.10 5.73
N GLU A 206 5.56 -7.12 5.01
CA GLU A 206 6.88 -7.72 5.26
C GLU A 206 8.02 -6.78 4.88
N SER A 207 7.86 -5.94 3.84
CA SER A 207 8.83 -4.90 3.49
C SER A 207 9.02 -3.90 4.62
N ASN A 208 7.94 -3.46 5.27
CA ASN A 208 8.01 -2.53 6.39
C ASN A 208 8.55 -3.17 7.66
N ARG A 209 8.18 -4.42 7.93
CA ARG A 209 8.70 -5.19 9.08
C ARG A 209 10.21 -5.41 8.97
N LEU A 210 10.67 -5.96 7.84
CA LEU A 210 12.09 -6.29 7.64
C LEU A 210 12.96 -5.06 7.40
N GLY A 211 12.44 -4.04 6.69
CA GLY A 211 13.16 -2.79 6.45
C GLY A 211 13.43 -1.96 7.71
N GLY A 212 12.58 -2.09 8.74
CA GLY A 212 12.69 -1.35 10.01
C GLY A 212 13.33 -2.09 11.15
N THR A 213 13.60 -3.39 10.99
CA THR A 213 14.21 -4.18 12.05
C THR A 213 15.69 -3.80 12.14
N SER A 214 16.08 -3.10 13.21
CA SER A 214 17.49 -2.86 13.53
C SER A 214 18.16 -4.20 13.84
N ASN A 215 18.72 -4.84 12.82
CA ASN A 215 19.39 -6.12 12.97
C ASN A 215 20.79 -5.90 13.57
N ILE A 216 21.12 -6.65 14.62
CA ILE A 216 22.42 -6.54 15.27
C ILE A 216 23.57 -6.88 14.32
N SER A 217 23.32 -7.71 13.31
CA SER A 217 24.33 -8.11 12.31
C SER A 217 24.75 -6.99 11.34
N ASP A 218 23.98 -5.90 11.26
CA ASP A 218 24.40 -4.68 10.55
C ASP A 218 25.50 -3.91 11.30
N PHE A 219 25.55 -4.10 12.62
CA PHE A 219 26.41 -3.35 13.55
C PHE A 219 27.56 -4.20 14.11
N LEU A 220 27.38 -5.53 14.15
CA LEU A 220 28.35 -6.51 14.59
C LEU A 220 28.58 -7.54 13.47
N PRO A 221 29.62 -7.38 12.64
CA PRO A 221 29.88 -8.28 11.51
C PRO A 221 29.96 -9.76 11.90
N VAL A 222 30.54 -10.08 13.06
CA VAL A 222 30.62 -11.46 13.58
C VAL A 222 29.25 -12.11 13.78
N MET A 223 28.20 -11.31 14.08
CA MET A 223 26.85 -11.82 14.27
C MET A 223 26.17 -12.23 12.97
N ARG A 224 26.73 -11.88 11.80
CA ARG A 224 26.18 -12.31 10.50
C ARG A 224 26.24 -13.82 10.31
N TRP A 225 27.23 -14.49 10.91
CA TRP A 225 27.39 -15.94 10.80
C TRP A 225 26.51 -16.73 11.79
N THR A 226 25.83 -16.04 12.71
CA THR A 226 24.89 -16.69 13.62
C THR A 226 23.62 -17.10 12.87
N TRP A 227 22.93 -18.14 13.37
CA TRP A 227 21.65 -18.60 12.81
C TRP A 227 20.64 -17.45 12.63
N SER A 228 20.54 -16.56 13.62
CA SER A 228 19.65 -15.38 13.56
C SER A 228 20.06 -14.37 12.48
N GLY A 229 21.37 -14.15 12.30
CA GLY A 229 21.89 -13.27 11.24
C GLY A 229 21.63 -13.83 9.85
N VAL A 230 21.95 -15.11 9.63
CA VAL A 230 21.71 -15.82 8.37
C VAL A 230 20.22 -15.90 8.05
N GLY A 231 19.38 -16.20 9.05
CA GLY A 231 17.92 -16.24 8.89
C GLY A 231 17.35 -14.89 8.45
N PHE A 232 17.78 -13.79 9.06
CA PHE A 232 17.33 -12.46 8.68
C PHE A 232 17.74 -12.09 7.24
N GLU A 233 18.99 -12.32 6.85
CA GLU A 233 19.45 -12.05 5.48
C GLU A 233 18.70 -12.92 4.46
N LYS A 234 18.44 -14.20 4.77
CA LYS A 234 17.64 -15.09 3.93
C LYS A 234 16.21 -14.55 3.72
N SER A 235 15.53 -14.10 4.77
CA SER A 235 14.20 -13.49 4.66
C SER A 235 14.19 -12.25 3.77
N LEU A 236 15.24 -11.41 3.84
CA LEU A 236 15.39 -10.26 2.95
C LEU A 236 15.54 -10.66 1.48
N ILE A 237 16.34 -11.69 1.19
CA ILE A 237 16.55 -12.22 -0.17
C ILE A 237 15.25 -12.80 -0.74
N GLU A 238 14.51 -13.58 0.05
CA GLU A 238 13.23 -14.16 -0.36
C GLU A 238 12.19 -13.07 -0.65
N LEU A 239 12.11 -12.06 0.21
CA LEU A 239 11.22 -10.91 0.00
C LEU A 239 11.62 -10.11 -1.25
N GLN A 240 12.93 -9.89 -1.49
CA GLN A 240 13.40 -9.21 -2.70
C GLN A 240 12.93 -9.94 -3.97
N LYS A 241 13.05 -11.27 -4.01
CA LYS A 241 12.57 -12.08 -5.15
C LYS A 241 11.08 -11.87 -5.41
N LYS A 242 10.26 -11.94 -4.35
CA LYS A 242 8.80 -11.71 -4.45
C LYS A 242 8.48 -10.31 -4.99
N ARG A 243 9.13 -9.28 -4.43
CA ARG A 243 8.96 -7.87 -4.82
C ARG A 243 9.32 -7.62 -6.29
N VAL A 244 10.48 -8.11 -6.71
CA VAL A 244 10.98 -7.94 -8.07
C VAL A 244 10.11 -8.68 -9.08
N SER A 245 9.73 -9.92 -8.79
CA SER A 245 8.86 -10.71 -9.66
C SER A 245 7.49 -10.07 -9.84
N PHE A 246 6.89 -9.56 -8.76
CA PHE A 246 5.59 -8.90 -8.81
C PHE A 246 5.58 -7.63 -9.66
N ILE A 247 6.56 -6.73 -9.46
CA ILE A 247 6.61 -5.50 -10.27
C ILE A 247 6.97 -5.80 -11.72
N GLN A 248 7.84 -6.79 -11.96
CA GLN A 248 8.17 -7.19 -13.32
C GLN A 248 6.94 -7.71 -14.07
N SER A 249 6.09 -8.52 -13.44
CA SER A 249 4.88 -9.01 -14.10
C SER A 249 3.94 -7.87 -14.51
N LEU A 250 3.86 -6.79 -13.73
CA LEU A 250 3.07 -5.62 -14.06
C LEU A 250 3.66 -4.83 -15.23
N ILE A 251 4.99 -4.69 -15.28
CA ILE A 251 5.68 -4.03 -16.41
C ILE A 251 5.47 -4.84 -17.70
N ASP A 252 5.65 -6.16 -17.65
CA ASP A 252 5.53 -7.04 -18.80
C ASP A 252 4.10 -7.06 -19.35
N GLU A 253 3.10 -7.04 -18.48
CA GLU A 253 1.69 -6.90 -18.87
C GLU A 253 1.46 -5.61 -19.66
N LYS A 254 1.95 -4.47 -19.16
CA LYS A 254 1.77 -3.18 -19.84
C LYS A 254 2.50 -3.12 -21.18
N ARG A 255 3.67 -3.74 -21.29
CA ARG A 255 4.37 -3.90 -22.57
C ARG A 255 3.56 -4.72 -23.58
N LYS A 256 2.98 -5.85 -23.12
CA LYS A 256 2.11 -6.68 -23.97
C LYS A 256 0.91 -5.86 -24.46
N MET A 257 0.18 -5.19 -23.56
CA MET A 257 -0.97 -4.35 -23.93
C MET A 257 -0.59 -3.26 -24.94
N ALA A 258 0.53 -2.57 -24.75
CA ALA A 258 1.00 -1.55 -25.68
C ALA A 258 1.31 -2.12 -27.09
N SER A 259 1.86 -3.34 -27.17
CA SER A 259 2.12 -4.01 -28.45
C SER A 259 0.84 -4.39 -29.20
N PHE A 260 -0.22 -4.81 -28.47
CA PHE A 260 -1.51 -5.13 -29.07
C PHE A 260 -2.24 -3.87 -29.56
N ASN A 261 -2.20 -2.78 -28.80
CA ASN A 261 -2.89 -1.53 -29.13
C ASN A 261 -2.25 -0.76 -30.31
N LYS A 262 -0.97 -0.97 -30.63
CA LYS A 262 -0.36 -0.46 -31.88
C LYS A 262 -1.02 -1.03 -33.14
N SER A 263 -1.79 -2.12 -33.01
CA SER A 263 -2.47 -2.83 -34.11
C SER A 263 -3.96 -2.46 -34.27
N SER A 264 -4.52 -1.62 -33.39
CA SER A 264 -5.95 -1.26 -33.37
C SER A 264 -6.14 0.26 -33.52
N PRO A 265 -7.23 0.75 -34.13
CA PRO A 265 -7.48 2.19 -34.24
C PRO A 265 -7.61 2.85 -32.86
N PRO A 266 -7.18 4.11 -32.69
CA PRO A 266 -7.22 4.79 -31.39
C PRO A 266 -8.67 4.94 -30.93
N VAL A 267 -9.01 4.31 -29.80
CA VAL A 267 -10.28 4.50 -29.12
C VAL A 267 -10.30 5.90 -28.51
N LEU A 268 -11.36 6.67 -28.77
CA LEU A 268 -11.57 8.10 -28.48
C LEU A 268 -11.66 8.48 -26.99
N LEU A 269 -11.28 7.61 -26.06
CA LEU A 269 -11.15 7.97 -24.66
C LEU A 269 -9.66 8.12 -24.37
N GLU A 270 -9.21 9.35 -24.07
CA GLU A 270 -7.91 9.56 -23.43
C GLU A 270 -7.91 8.85 -22.07
N GLU A 271 -7.66 7.54 -22.06
CA GLU A 271 -7.41 6.81 -20.83
C GLU A 271 -6.18 7.43 -20.19
N THR A 272 -6.36 7.92 -18.96
CA THR A 272 -5.27 8.52 -18.20
C THR A 272 -4.23 7.43 -17.93
N LYS A 273 -3.10 7.48 -18.65
CA LYS A 273 -1.98 6.53 -18.52
C LYS A 273 -1.58 6.34 -17.05
N CYS A 274 -1.41 5.09 -16.64
CA CYS A 274 -0.82 4.76 -15.34
C CYS A 274 0.69 5.07 -15.33
N LEU A 275 1.31 5.11 -14.15
CA LEU A 275 2.70 5.53 -14.00
C LEU A 275 3.69 4.59 -14.74
N ILE A 276 3.41 3.29 -14.82
CA ILE A 276 4.21 2.36 -15.64
C ILE A 276 4.13 2.77 -17.12
N GLU A 277 2.94 3.05 -17.65
CA GLU A 277 2.77 3.44 -19.05
C GLU A 277 3.44 4.78 -19.37
N VAL A 278 3.41 5.73 -18.42
CA VAL A 278 4.14 7.01 -18.53
C VAL A 278 5.64 6.74 -18.66
N LEU A 279 6.22 5.94 -17.77
CA LEU A 279 7.66 5.64 -17.80
C LEU A 279 8.07 4.80 -19.01
N LEU A 280 7.24 3.85 -19.46
CA LEU A 280 7.49 3.10 -20.69
C LEU A 280 7.44 4.00 -21.92
N SER A 281 6.52 4.99 -21.96
CA SER A 281 6.49 5.98 -23.05
C SER A 281 7.76 6.83 -23.07
N LEU A 282 8.25 7.26 -21.91
CA LEU A 282 9.50 8.03 -21.79
C LEU A 282 10.74 7.18 -22.10
N GLN A 283 10.69 5.87 -21.82
CA GLN A 283 11.74 4.92 -22.18
C GLN A 283 11.92 4.80 -23.70
N GLU A 284 10.84 4.91 -24.50
CA GLU A 284 10.95 4.90 -25.96
C GLU A 284 11.75 6.12 -26.48
N SER A 285 11.60 7.29 -25.87
CA SER A 285 12.32 8.52 -26.27
C SER A 285 13.72 8.65 -25.65
N GLU A 286 13.91 8.21 -24.41
CA GLU A 286 15.11 8.46 -23.61
C GLU A 286 15.60 7.19 -22.87
N PRO A 287 15.95 6.10 -23.59
CA PRO A 287 16.17 4.77 -23.01
C PRO A 287 17.28 4.72 -21.96
N GLU A 288 18.30 5.57 -22.07
CA GLU A 288 19.39 5.64 -21.09
C GLU A 288 18.96 6.15 -19.70
N TYR A 289 17.94 7.00 -19.64
CA TYR A 289 17.45 7.56 -18.38
C TYR A 289 16.40 6.66 -17.72
N TYR A 290 15.64 5.90 -18.51
CA TYR A 290 14.52 5.06 -18.06
C TYR A 290 14.81 3.56 -18.25
N LYS A 291 15.94 3.08 -17.72
CA LYS A 291 16.27 1.63 -17.71
C LYS A 291 15.21 0.82 -16.94
N ASP A 292 14.99 -0.42 -17.33
CA ASP A 292 14.02 -1.33 -16.68
C ASP A 292 14.21 -1.44 -15.16
N GLU A 293 15.46 -1.48 -14.74
CA GLU A 293 15.85 -1.54 -13.32
C GLU A 293 15.40 -0.28 -12.57
N ASN A 294 15.50 0.89 -13.21
CA ASN A 294 15.06 2.17 -12.65
C ASN A 294 13.54 2.22 -12.57
N ILE A 295 12.83 1.87 -13.66
CA ILE A 295 11.37 1.82 -13.69
C ILE A 295 10.87 0.90 -12.58
N ARG A 296 11.39 -0.33 -12.51
CA ARG A 296 11.04 -1.31 -11.48
C ARG A 296 11.33 -0.80 -10.08
N GLY A 297 12.51 -0.23 -9.86
CA GLY A 297 12.92 0.31 -8.56
C GLY A 297 12.05 1.49 -8.09
N ILE A 298 11.66 2.38 -9.00
CA ILE A 298 10.78 3.51 -8.72
C ILE A 298 9.37 3.01 -8.39
N MET A 299 8.78 2.13 -9.22
CA MET A 299 7.44 1.58 -8.96
C MET A 299 7.40 0.84 -7.62
N LEU A 300 8.42 0.01 -7.35
CA LEU A 300 8.58 -0.71 -6.10
C LEU A 300 8.62 0.22 -4.89
N THR A 301 9.35 1.33 -5.02
CA THR A 301 9.44 2.35 -3.96
C THR A 301 8.11 3.04 -3.73
N LEU A 302 7.42 3.46 -4.79
CA LEU A 302 6.15 4.18 -4.69
C LEU A 302 5.10 3.34 -3.99
N TYR A 303 4.79 2.13 -4.48
CA TYR A 303 3.71 1.34 -3.90
C TYR A 303 4.03 0.91 -2.45
N SER A 304 5.27 0.55 -2.14
CA SER A 304 5.64 0.11 -0.79
C SER A 304 5.59 1.27 0.21
N SER A 305 6.17 2.43 -0.16
CA SER A 305 6.33 3.56 0.77
C SER A 305 5.06 4.40 0.92
N GLY A 306 4.22 4.47 -0.13
CA GLY A 306 3.00 5.27 -0.13
C GLY A 306 1.80 4.62 0.57
N THR A 307 1.80 3.28 0.71
CA THR A 307 0.68 2.52 1.27
C THR A 307 0.67 2.59 2.81
N ASP A 308 1.67 2.01 3.47
CA ASP A 308 1.63 1.79 4.91
C ASP A 308 1.73 3.09 5.75
N THR A 309 2.49 4.08 5.25
CA THR A 309 2.68 5.37 5.92
C THR A 309 1.39 6.18 5.99
N SER A 310 0.69 6.30 4.85
CA SER A 310 -0.59 6.99 4.75
C SER A 310 -1.67 6.28 5.56
N ALA A 311 -1.74 4.94 5.45
CA ALA A 311 -2.71 4.15 6.21
C ALA A 311 -2.52 4.28 7.73
N GLY A 312 -1.27 4.21 8.21
CA GLY A 312 -0.96 4.41 9.62
C GLY A 312 -1.27 5.83 10.10
N THR A 313 -1.02 6.85 9.27
CA THR A 313 -1.33 8.24 9.64
C THR A 313 -2.84 8.46 9.77
N MET A 314 -3.64 7.92 8.85
CA MET A 314 -5.12 7.97 8.95
C MET A 314 -5.63 7.26 10.20
N GLU A 315 -5.05 6.11 10.53
CA GLU A 315 -5.41 5.35 11.74
C GLU A 315 -5.09 6.14 13.03
N TRP A 316 -3.92 6.78 13.12
CA TRP A 316 -3.57 7.66 14.24
C TRP A 316 -4.49 8.88 14.32
N ALA A 317 -4.78 9.53 13.18
CA ALA A 317 -5.66 10.69 13.14
C ALA A 317 -7.06 10.34 13.63
N MET A 318 -7.66 9.25 13.13
CA MET A 318 -8.95 8.77 13.63
C MET A 318 -8.87 8.41 15.11
N SER A 319 -7.84 7.70 15.55
CA SER A 319 -7.70 7.34 16.97
C SER A 319 -7.64 8.57 17.89
N LEU A 320 -6.93 9.62 17.44
CA LEU A 320 -6.82 10.88 18.15
C LEU A 320 -8.17 11.61 18.18
N LEU A 321 -8.85 11.70 17.05
CA LEU A 321 -10.15 12.35 16.96
C LEU A 321 -11.20 11.70 17.87
N LEU A 322 -11.27 10.37 17.85
CA LEU A 322 -12.23 9.60 18.67
C LEU A 322 -11.92 9.66 20.16
N ASN A 323 -10.65 9.83 20.55
CA ASN A 323 -10.27 10.11 21.94
C ASN A 323 -10.51 11.59 22.35
N HIS A 324 -10.83 12.49 21.41
CA HIS A 324 -11.02 13.93 21.68
C HIS A 324 -12.30 14.47 21.01
N PRO A 325 -13.49 14.17 21.56
CA PRO A 325 -14.79 14.53 20.96
C PRO A 325 -14.97 16.04 20.68
N ARG A 326 -14.34 16.91 21.48
CA ARG A 326 -14.38 18.37 21.25
C ARG A 326 -13.63 18.79 19.98
N VAL A 327 -12.50 18.16 19.69
CA VAL A 327 -11.73 18.42 18.46
C VAL A 327 -12.48 17.85 17.27
N LEU A 328 -13.00 16.62 17.42
CA LEU A 328 -13.84 15.99 16.43
C LEU A 328 -15.02 16.88 16.03
N LYS A 329 -15.79 17.38 17.00
CA LYS A 329 -16.90 18.31 16.77
C LYS A 329 -16.50 19.56 15.99
N LYS A 330 -15.36 20.19 16.32
CA LYS A 330 -14.86 21.36 15.56
C LYS A 330 -14.53 21.03 14.09
N ALA A 331 -14.05 19.82 13.81
CA ALA A 331 -13.80 19.38 12.44
C ALA A 331 -15.11 19.17 11.66
N TYR A 332 -16.14 18.63 12.32
CA TYR A 332 -17.51 18.59 11.76
C TYR A 332 -18.06 19.98 11.48
N ASP A 333 -18.00 20.89 12.45
CA ASP A 333 -18.50 22.27 12.29
C ASP A 333 -17.78 23.01 11.14
N GLU A 334 -16.49 22.69 10.89
CA GLU A 334 -15.74 23.21 9.74
C GLU A 334 -16.23 22.63 8.40
N LEU A 335 -16.47 21.33 8.33
CA LEU A 335 -16.99 20.66 7.13
C LEU A 335 -18.38 21.18 6.78
N GLU A 336 -19.28 21.23 7.75
CA GLU A 336 -20.65 21.74 7.58
C GLU A 336 -20.65 23.18 7.07
N ARG A 337 -19.83 24.05 7.67
CA ARG A 337 -19.76 25.46 7.28
C ARG A 337 -19.22 25.71 5.87
N ASN A 338 -18.18 24.99 5.48
CA ASN A 338 -17.44 25.29 4.24
C ASN A 338 -17.91 24.47 3.03
N ILE A 339 -18.43 23.27 3.27
CA ILE A 339 -18.83 22.32 2.22
C ILE A 339 -20.33 22.11 2.19
N GLY A 340 -20.97 22.11 3.36
CA GLY A 340 -22.39 21.79 3.52
C GLY A 340 -22.69 20.30 3.34
N GLU A 341 -23.97 20.01 3.08
CA GLU A 341 -24.51 18.64 3.09
C GLU A 341 -25.03 18.15 1.73
N ASP A 342 -24.85 18.94 0.69
CA ASP A 342 -25.42 18.65 -0.63
C ASP A 342 -24.56 17.75 -1.50
N ARG A 343 -23.27 17.62 -1.16
CA ARG A 343 -22.33 16.77 -1.88
C ARG A 343 -21.23 16.26 -0.97
N LEU A 344 -20.59 15.18 -1.39
CA LEU A 344 -19.35 14.74 -0.76
C LEU A 344 -18.24 15.77 -0.97
N VAL A 345 -17.36 15.85 0.02
CA VAL A 345 -16.10 16.60 -0.07
C VAL A 345 -15.26 16.11 -1.24
N ASP A 346 -14.69 17.05 -1.98
CA ASP A 346 -13.74 16.78 -3.06
C ASP A 346 -12.32 17.18 -2.64
N GLU A 347 -11.31 16.65 -3.32
CA GLU A 347 -9.90 17.00 -3.04
C GLU A 347 -9.64 18.51 -3.21
N SER A 348 -10.31 19.16 -4.16
CA SER A 348 -10.20 20.61 -4.39
C SER A 348 -10.71 21.45 -3.21
N ASP A 349 -11.53 20.88 -2.32
CA ASP A 349 -12.06 21.57 -1.15
C ASP A 349 -11.11 21.58 0.04
N LEU A 350 -10.03 20.78 0.04
CA LEU A 350 -9.12 20.66 1.18
C LEU A 350 -8.51 22.02 1.59
N ALA A 351 -8.34 22.94 0.65
CA ALA A 351 -7.87 24.30 0.93
C ALA A 351 -8.84 25.12 1.80
N LYS A 352 -10.13 24.74 1.85
CA LYS A 352 -11.18 25.36 2.66
C LYS A 352 -11.30 24.71 4.05
N LEU A 353 -10.50 23.69 4.36
CA LEU A 353 -10.55 22.92 5.61
C LEU A 353 -9.25 23.10 6.44
N PRO A 354 -8.92 24.33 6.86
CA PRO A 354 -7.67 24.60 7.57
C PRO A 354 -7.56 23.90 8.93
N TYR A 355 -8.67 23.68 9.65
CA TYR A 355 -8.66 22.97 10.93
C TYR A 355 -8.43 21.47 10.74
N LEU A 356 -8.99 20.85 9.70
CA LEU A 356 -8.62 19.49 9.31
C LEU A 356 -7.11 19.38 9.01
N ASN A 357 -6.54 20.36 8.31
CA ASN A 357 -5.09 20.38 8.09
C ASN A 357 -4.31 20.52 9.41
N CYS A 358 -4.80 21.30 10.37
CA CYS A 358 -4.22 21.38 11.71
C CYS A 358 -4.25 20.02 12.44
N ILE A 359 -5.35 19.26 12.31
CA ILE A 359 -5.49 17.90 12.86
C ILE A 359 -4.44 16.96 12.25
N ILE A 360 -4.25 17.00 10.93
CA ILE A 360 -3.27 16.17 10.24
C ILE A 360 -1.85 16.53 10.68
N LYS A 361 -1.50 17.82 10.74
CA LYS A 361 -0.20 18.30 11.23
C LYS A 361 0.06 17.85 12.67
N GLU A 362 -0.92 17.99 13.57
CA GLU A 362 -0.78 17.56 14.97
C GLU A 362 -0.68 16.04 15.11
N THR A 363 -1.38 15.30 14.26
CA THR A 363 -1.21 13.84 14.17
C THR A 363 0.22 13.47 13.77
N LEU A 364 0.74 14.09 12.71
CA LEU A 364 2.10 13.86 12.23
C LEU A 364 3.18 14.34 13.21
N ARG A 365 2.88 15.36 14.04
CA ARG A 365 3.75 15.79 15.14
C ARG A 365 3.82 14.73 16.23
N LEU A 366 2.67 14.26 16.70
CA LEU A 366 2.59 13.29 17.80
C LEU A 366 3.10 11.91 17.38
N TYR A 367 2.70 11.47 16.19
CA TYR A 367 2.96 10.14 15.65
C TYR A 367 3.57 10.24 14.24
N PRO A 368 4.82 10.72 14.11
CA PRO A 368 5.48 10.77 12.81
C PRO A 368 5.63 9.37 12.24
N ALA A 369 5.22 9.19 10.98
CA ALA A 369 5.29 7.88 10.32
C ALA A 369 6.72 7.30 10.39
N GLY A 370 7.76 8.11 10.16
CA GLY A 370 9.16 7.72 10.39
C GLY A 370 9.77 8.49 11.58
N PRO A 371 9.86 7.91 12.79
CA PRO A 371 10.33 8.64 13.97
C PRO A 371 11.85 8.92 13.98
N LEU A 372 12.62 8.18 13.17
CA LEU A 372 14.07 8.33 13.00
C LEU A 372 14.40 8.46 11.51
N LEU A 373 15.19 9.46 11.13
CA LEU A 373 15.67 9.62 9.75
C LEU A 373 17.15 9.24 9.64
N PRO A 374 17.47 8.10 9.00
CA PRO A 374 18.84 7.66 8.80
C PRO A 374 19.50 8.31 7.58
N HIS A 375 20.68 8.88 7.79
CA HIS A 375 21.55 9.48 6.79
C HIS A 375 22.99 8.98 6.99
N GLU A 376 23.90 9.26 6.08
CA GLU A 376 25.32 8.93 6.21
C GLU A 376 26.15 10.08 5.64
N SER A 377 27.23 10.47 6.31
CA SER A 377 28.14 11.50 5.79
C SER A 377 29.02 10.94 4.66
N SER A 378 29.10 11.64 3.53
CA SER A 378 30.05 11.30 2.46
C SER A 378 31.49 11.64 2.80
N GLU A 379 31.68 12.69 3.59
CA GLU A 379 32.98 13.25 3.97
C GLU A 379 32.93 13.82 5.39
N GLU A 380 34.07 14.33 5.86
CA GLU A 380 34.14 15.00 7.15
C GLU A 380 33.40 16.35 7.11
N CYS A 381 32.65 16.65 8.18
CA CYS A 381 31.96 17.93 8.33
C CYS A 381 31.95 18.38 9.79
N THR A 382 31.36 19.55 10.04
CA THR A 382 31.13 20.06 11.40
C THR A 382 29.63 20.17 11.66
N VAL A 383 29.20 19.76 12.85
CA VAL A 383 27.82 19.92 13.34
C VAL A 383 27.88 20.45 14.77
N HIS A 384 27.27 21.60 15.04
CA HIS A 384 27.29 22.26 16.35
C HIS A 384 28.70 22.46 16.92
N GLY A 385 29.66 22.80 16.04
CA GLY A 385 31.07 22.99 16.42
C GLY A 385 31.86 21.70 16.68
N PHE A 386 31.24 20.53 16.55
CA PHE A 386 31.90 19.24 16.68
C PHE A 386 32.29 18.67 15.32
N ARG A 387 33.45 18.02 15.27
CA ARG A 387 33.95 17.31 14.10
C ARG A 387 33.18 16.00 13.92
N VAL A 388 32.70 15.75 12.70
CA VAL A 388 31.97 14.54 12.31
C VAL A 388 32.73 13.86 11.15
N PRO A 389 33.37 12.71 11.37
CA PRO A 389 34.12 12.01 10.32
C PRO A 389 33.23 11.52 9.17
N GLY A 390 33.81 11.35 7.97
CA GLY A 390 33.16 10.68 6.84
C GLY A 390 32.74 9.25 7.16
N GLY A 391 31.60 8.81 6.60
CA GLY A 391 31.02 7.49 6.88
C GLY A 391 30.28 7.40 8.22
N THR A 392 30.07 8.52 8.91
CA THR A 392 29.27 8.56 10.13
C THR A 392 27.79 8.46 9.79
N MET A 393 27.08 7.53 10.40
CA MET A 393 25.63 7.42 10.26
C MET A 393 24.95 8.52 11.07
N LEU A 394 24.14 9.35 10.45
CA LEU A 394 23.31 10.35 11.13
C LEU A 394 21.93 9.76 11.40
N LEU A 395 21.44 9.93 12.63
CA LEU A 395 20.06 9.66 13.02
C LEU A 395 19.43 10.96 13.53
N VAL A 396 18.54 11.56 12.73
CA VAL A 396 17.71 12.66 13.21
C VAL A 396 16.49 12.06 13.91
N ASN A 397 16.34 12.32 15.21
CA ASN A 397 15.21 11.86 16.02
C ASN A 397 14.05 12.85 15.94
N LEU A 398 13.25 12.71 14.87
CA LEU A 398 12.06 13.54 14.65
C LEU A 398 11.08 13.44 15.81
N TRP A 399 10.90 12.24 16.38
CA TRP A 399 10.01 12.06 17.51
C TRP A 399 10.45 12.89 18.71
N ALA A 400 11.75 12.91 19.03
CA ALA A 400 12.26 13.73 20.13
C ALA A 400 12.05 15.23 19.88
N ILE A 401 12.41 15.72 18.69
CA ILE A 401 12.22 17.14 18.31
C ILE A 401 10.75 17.56 18.41
N GLN A 402 9.85 16.70 17.92
CA GLN A 402 8.42 16.98 17.88
C GLN A 402 7.71 16.80 19.23
N GLN A 403 8.38 16.24 20.23
CA GLN A 403 7.88 16.00 21.58
C GLN A 403 8.63 16.83 22.65
N ASP A 404 9.59 17.66 22.26
CA ASP A 404 10.40 18.44 23.18
C ASP A 404 9.56 19.53 23.88
N PRO A 405 9.44 19.51 25.22
CA PRO A 405 8.69 20.50 25.98
C PRO A 405 9.29 21.92 25.91
N ASN A 406 10.56 22.06 25.51
CA ASN A 406 11.18 23.38 25.29
C ASN A 406 10.77 24.01 23.94
N ILE A 407 10.21 23.20 23.03
CA ILE A 407 9.81 23.62 21.69
C ILE A 407 8.29 23.72 21.58
N TRP A 408 7.58 22.77 22.19
CA TRP A 408 6.15 22.59 22.07
C TRP A 408 5.47 22.72 23.44
N ASP A 409 4.55 23.67 23.55
CA ASP A 409 3.67 23.78 24.72
C ASP A 409 2.79 22.53 24.85
N GLU A 410 2.79 21.92 26.04
CA GLU A 410 2.10 20.67 26.37
C GLU A 410 2.29 19.59 25.27
N PRO A 411 3.54 19.12 25.04
CA PRO A 411 3.91 18.38 23.82
C PRO A 411 3.15 17.06 23.66
N THR A 412 2.75 16.44 24.77
CA THR A 412 2.04 15.15 24.74
C THR A 412 0.53 15.28 24.53
N LYS A 413 -0.04 16.50 24.60
CA LYS A 413 -1.46 16.74 24.37
C LYS A 413 -1.75 16.91 22.89
N PHE A 414 -2.87 16.34 22.43
CA PHE A 414 -3.41 16.57 21.10
C PHE A 414 -4.13 17.92 21.06
N LYS A 415 -3.48 18.92 20.47
CA LYS A 415 -3.96 20.32 20.42
C LYS A 415 -3.78 20.86 18.99
N PRO A 416 -4.64 20.49 18.03
CA PRO A 416 -4.55 20.97 16.65
C PRO A 416 -4.50 22.49 16.52
N GLU A 417 -5.13 23.22 17.45
CA GLU A 417 -5.16 24.68 17.49
C GLU A 417 -3.78 25.33 17.44
N ARG A 418 -2.71 24.61 17.85
CA ARG A 418 -1.33 25.12 17.76
C ARG A 418 -0.88 25.43 16.33
N PHE A 419 -1.54 24.87 15.32
CA PHE A 419 -1.26 25.11 13.90
C PHE A 419 -2.21 26.12 13.24
N LYS A 420 -3.19 26.67 13.98
CA LYS A 420 -4.20 27.58 13.42
C LYS A 420 -3.60 28.89 12.88
N GLU A 421 -2.50 29.36 13.48
CA GLU A 421 -1.80 30.58 13.09
C GLU A 421 -0.50 30.30 12.27
N GLY A 422 -0.30 29.05 11.81
CA GLY A 422 0.98 28.55 11.31
C GLY A 422 1.06 28.26 9.81
N GLY A 423 1.37 29.30 9.02
CA GLY A 423 2.06 29.19 7.72
C GLY A 423 3.56 29.48 7.90
N LEU A 424 4.44 28.77 7.17
CA LEU A 424 5.93 28.93 7.13
C LEU A 424 6.71 28.86 8.47
N ARG A 425 6.07 28.88 9.65
CA ARG A 425 6.70 29.05 10.98
C ARG A 425 7.16 27.76 11.67
N ASP A 426 6.86 26.59 11.12
CA ASP A 426 7.20 25.33 11.79
C ASP A 426 8.68 24.93 11.60
N GLY A 427 9.34 25.44 10.56
CA GLY A 427 10.78 25.25 10.29
C GLY A 427 11.26 23.81 10.53
N PHE A 428 12.35 23.65 11.29
CA PHE A 428 12.88 22.36 11.70
C PHE A 428 12.24 21.81 13.00
N LYS A 429 11.14 22.41 13.49
CA LYS A 429 10.36 21.90 14.64
C LYS A 429 9.38 20.80 14.23
N LEU A 430 8.91 20.81 12.98
CA LEU A 430 8.00 19.81 12.41
C LEU A 430 8.51 19.37 11.03
N MET A 431 8.96 18.12 10.91
CA MET A 431 9.47 17.58 9.63
C MET A 431 9.03 16.12 9.40
N PRO A 432 7.72 15.84 9.41
CA PRO A 432 7.21 14.47 9.26
C PRO A 432 7.57 13.83 7.91
N PHE A 433 7.89 14.66 6.92
CA PHE A 433 8.34 14.25 5.59
C PHE A 433 9.85 14.41 5.38
N GLY A 434 10.61 14.69 6.44
CA GLY A 434 12.03 15.08 6.35
C GLY A 434 12.22 16.46 5.75
N SER A 435 13.47 16.78 5.38
CA SER A 435 13.85 18.07 4.79
C SER A 435 15.06 17.93 3.85
N GLY A 436 15.38 19.00 3.12
CA GLY A 436 16.50 19.08 2.19
C GLY A 436 16.36 18.11 1.00
N ARG A 437 17.50 17.72 0.41
CA ARG A 437 17.57 16.83 -0.77
C ARG A 437 16.79 15.52 -0.61
N ARG A 438 16.72 15.00 0.62
CA ARG A 438 16.08 13.72 0.94
C ARG A 438 14.65 13.85 1.48
N GLY A 439 14.05 15.05 1.45
CA GLY A 439 12.64 15.25 1.79
C GLY A 439 11.72 14.35 0.96
N CYS A 440 10.58 13.93 1.52
CA CYS A 440 9.69 12.98 0.88
C CYS A 440 9.13 13.54 -0.45
N PRO A 441 9.27 12.84 -1.58
CA PRO A 441 8.65 13.29 -2.83
C PRO A 441 7.13 13.05 -2.83
N GLY A 442 6.63 12.16 -1.95
CA GLY A 442 5.22 11.78 -1.85
C GLY A 442 4.39 12.65 -0.91
N GLU A 443 4.94 13.72 -0.33
CA GLU A 443 4.23 14.59 0.62
C GLU A 443 2.90 15.11 0.05
N GLY A 444 2.92 15.65 -1.17
CA GLY A 444 1.71 16.17 -1.82
C GLY A 444 0.61 15.12 -2.01
N LEU A 445 0.99 13.89 -2.38
CA LEU A 445 0.05 12.77 -2.52
C LEU A 445 -0.53 12.34 -1.17
N ALA A 446 0.34 12.21 -0.15
CA ALA A 446 -0.06 11.80 1.19
C ALA A 446 -1.06 12.79 1.81
N MET A 447 -0.77 14.09 1.75
CA MET A 447 -1.65 15.13 2.31
C MET A 447 -3.02 15.17 1.63
N ARG A 448 -3.07 15.02 0.29
CA ARG A 448 -4.33 14.93 -0.46
C ARG A 448 -5.15 13.69 -0.07
N MET A 449 -4.49 12.53 -0.01
CA MET A 449 -5.12 11.25 0.31
C MET A 449 -5.66 11.22 1.75
N ILE A 450 -4.83 11.61 2.73
CA ILE A 450 -5.20 11.65 4.15
C ILE A 450 -6.33 12.68 4.36
N GLY A 451 -6.18 13.88 3.81
CA GLY A 451 -7.18 14.95 3.93
C GLY A 451 -8.53 14.53 3.36
N LEU A 452 -8.57 14.04 2.12
CA LEU A 452 -9.81 13.63 1.46
C LEU A 452 -10.50 12.50 2.22
N THR A 453 -9.73 11.50 2.66
CA THR A 453 -10.29 10.34 3.37
C THR A 453 -10.87 10.75 4.71
N LEU A 454 -10.10 11.49 5.54
CA LEU A 454 -10.58 11.93 6.84
C LEU A 454 -11.81 12.85 6.70
N ALA A 455 -11.76 13.84 5.81
CA ALA A 455 -12.89 14.71 5.54
C ALA A 455 -14.16 13.93 5.17
N SER A 456 -14.03 12.95 4.27
CA SER A 456 -15.16 12.15 3.80
C SER A 456 -15.73 11.24 4.89
N LEU A 457 -14.85 10.65 5.71
CA LEU A 457 -15.26 9.78 6.81
C LEU A 457 -15.95 10.55 7.94
N LEU A 458 -15.44 11.75 8.26
CA LEU A 458 -16.10 12.64 9.19
C LEU A 458 -17.44 13.07 8.61
N GLN A 459 -17.51 13.51 7.35
CA GLN A 459 -18.77 13.93 6.73
C GLN A 459 -19.86 12.84 6.74
N CYS A 460 -19.52 11.57 6.51
CA CYS A 460 -20.52 10.51 6.26
C CYS A 460 -20.98 9.73 7.49
N PHE A 461 -20.21 9.71 8.57
CA PHE A 461 -20.42 8.77 9.68
C PHE A 461 -20.36 9.47 11.02
N ASP A 462 -21.22 9.03 11.94
CA ASP A 462 -20.98 9.18 13.36
C ASP A 462 -20.03 8.06 13.81
N TRP A 463 -19.28 8.28 14.88
CA TRP A 463 -18.24 7.34 15.31
C TRP A 463 -18.37 6.98 16.78
N GLU A 464 -18.36 5.68 17.05
CA GLU A 464 -18.37 5.11 18.39
C GLU A 464 -17.18 4.18 18.58
N ILE A 465 -16.62 4.17 19.78
CA ILE A 465 -15.50 3.29 20.14
C ILE A 465 -15.97 2.18 21.05
N SER A 466 -15.30 1.03 20.96
CA SER A 466 -15.52 -0.07 21.91
C SER A 466 -14.72 0.20 23.18
N GLY A 467 -15.39 0.66 24.25
CA GLY A 467 -14.78 0.99 25.55
C GLY A 467 -14.65 2.49 25.81
N GLU A 468 -13.98 2.87 26.91
CA GLU A 468 -13.88 4.27 27.34
C GLU A 468 -12.82 5.08 26.59
N LYS A 469 -11.72 4.45 26.16
CA LYS A 469 -10.59 5.11 25.52
C LYS A 469 -9.84 4.17 24.58
N ILE A 470 -9.41 4.69 23.43
CA ILE A 470 -8.58 3.94 22.48
C ILE A 470 -7.14 3.85 23.01
N ASP A 471 -6.58 2.64 22.99
CA ASP A 471 -5.17 2.40 23.28
C ASP A 471 -4.26 3.09 22.23
N MET A 472 -3.33 3.91 22.71
CA MET A 472 -2.40 4.69 21.89
C MET A 472 -0.97 4.11 21.90
N THR A 473 -0.82 2.84 22.31
CA THR A 473 0.48 2.15 22.36
C THR A 473 1.03 1.89 20.96
N GLU A 474 2.34 2.05 20.81
CA GLU A 474 3.07 1.91 19.54
C GLU A 474 3.62 0.49 19.35
N LYS A 475 3.62 0.00 18.11
CA LYS A 475 4.30 -1.22 17.67
C LYS A 475 5.74 -0.92 17.25
N LEU A 476 6.59 -1.94 17.29
CA LEU A 476 7.94 -1.89 16.73
C LEU A 476 7.92 -2.02 15.20
N GLY A 477 8.64 -1.15 14.50
CA GLY A 477 8.77 -1.18 13.03
C GLY A 477 9.53 0.03 12.46
N ILE A 478 9.67 0.08 11.13
CA ILE A 478 10.22 1.27 10.42
C ILE A 478 9.25 2.44 10.55
N THR A 479 7.96 2.11 10.49
CA THR A 479 6.87 3.04 10.68
C THR A 479 6.36 3.01 12.11
N LEU A 480 5.99 4.17 12.64
CA LEU A 480 5.33 4.27 13.95
C LEU A 480 3.87 3.83 13.79
N SER A 481 3.60 2.53 13.91
CA SER A 481 2.25 1.96 13.82
C SER A 481 1.66 1.72 15.20
N LYS A 482 0.33 1.64 15.31
CA LYS A 482 -0.33 1.24 16.56
C LYS A 482 -0.05 -0.23 16.88
N ALA A 483 0.00 -0.55 18.18
CA ALA A 483 0.14 -1.92 18.67
C ALA A 483 -1.15 -2.72 18.47
N GLN A 484 -2.28 -2.09 18.77
CA GLN A 484 -3.62 -2.64 18.54
C GLN A 484 -4.33 -1.81 17.46
N PRO A 485 -4.90 -2.44 16.42
CA PRO A 485 -5.67 -1.75 15.40
C PRO A 485 -6.86 -1.00 16.01
N LEU A 486 -7.21 0.15 15.42
CA LEU A 486 -8.41 0.88 15.79
C LEU A 486 -9.68 0.08 15.43
N GLN A 487 -10.41 -0.34 16.45
CA GLN A 487 -11.74 -0.96 16.34
C GLN A 487 -12.81 0.11 16.61
N ALA A 488 -13.56 0.48 15.58
CA ALA A 488 -14.58 1.52 15.67
C ALA A 488 -15.89 1.09 15.03
N LYS A 489 -17.02 1.50 15.60
CA LYS A 489 -18.33 1.43 14.95
C LYS A 489 -18.60 2.75 14.27
N CYS A 490 -19.21 2.65 13.09
CA CYS A 490 -19.55 3.80 12.26
C CYS A 490 -21.04 3.79 11.96
N PRO A 491 -21.91 4.14 12.94
CA PRO A 491 -23.30 4.42 12.61
C PRO A 491 -23.38 5.45 11.49
N ILE A 492 -24.31 5.23 10.56
CA ILE A 492 -24.59 6.20 9.52
C ILE A 492 -24.98 7.49 10.23
N ALA A 493 -24.29 8.59 9.92
CA ALA A 493 -24.67 9.88 10.47
C ALA A 493 -26.16 10.11 10.16
N LEU A 494 -26.98 10.31 11.20
CA LEU A 494 -28.46 10.36 11.08
C LEU A 494 -28.94 11.35 10.00
N PHE A 495 -28.12 12.36 9.69
CA PHE A 495 -28.38 13.41 8.71
C PHE A 495 -28.15 12.98 7.23
N TYR A 496 -27.41 11.90 6.96
CA TYR A 496 -27.03 11.50 5.59
C TYR A 496 -27.69 10.20 5.09
N SER A 497 -28.55 9.56 5.88
CA SER A 497 -29.16 8.26 5.55
C SER A 497 -29.88 8.22 4.19
N ASN A 498 -30.48 9.34 3.76
CA ASN A 498 -31.27 9.41 2.53
C ASN A 498 -30.43 9.70 1.26
N LYS A 499 -29.19 10.19 1.38
CA LYS A 499 -28.36 10.61 0.21
C LYS A 499 -27.24 9.63 -0.12
N ILE A 500 -26.66 8.95 0.88
CA ILE A 500 -25.56 7.99 0.62
C ILE A 500 -26.07 6.76 -0.17
N GLN A 501 -27.35 6.41 -0.05
CA GLN A 501 -28.00 5.37 -0.84
C GLN A 501 -28.05 5.68 -2.35
N ASN A 502 -27.93 6.95 -2.75
CA ASN A 502 -28.02 7.41 -4.15
C ASN A 502 -26.66 7.75 -4.78
N LEU A 503 -25.52 7.39 -4.16
CA LEU A 503 -24.20 7.62 -4.78
C LEU A 503 -24.11 6.87 -6.11
N PRO A 504 -23.90 7.55 -7.25
CA PRO A 504 -23.89 6.91 -8.57
C PRO A 504 -22.80 5.83 -8.64
N PRO A 505 -23.06 4.66 -9.24
CA PRO A 505 -22.06 3.59 -9.36
C PRO A 505 -20.76 4.15 -9.94
N SER A 506 -19.62 3.58 -9.53
CA SER A 506 -18.30 3.96 -10.07
C SER A 506 -18.40 4.05 -11.60
N PRO A 507 -18.05 5.18 -12.23
CA PRO A 507 -18.19 5.35 -13.68
C PRO A 507 -17.22 4.46 -14.46
N PHE A 508 -16.21 3.89 -13.81
CA PHE A 508 -15.35 2.91 -14.41
C PHE A 508 -15.98 1.52 -14.32
N PRO A 509 -16.39 0.90 -15.45
CA PRO A 509 -16.45 -0.54 -15.47
C PRO A 509 -15.06 -1.05 -15.09
N VAL A 510 -15.00 -1.93 -14.09
CA VAL A 510 -13.85 -2.82 -13.99
C VAL A 510 -13.86 -3.54 -15.34
N LEU A 511 -12.90 -3.22 -16.22
CA LEU A 511 -12.66 -4.04 -17.40
C LEU A 511 -12.55 -5.47 -16.86
N PRO A 512 -13.49 -6.38 -17.17
CA PRO A 512 -13.26 -7.77 -16.88
C PRO A 512 -11.96 -8.08 -17.62
N ILE A 513 -10.94 -8.52 -16.88
CA ILE A 513 -9.80 -9.17 -17.51
C ILE A 513 -10.43 -10.42 -18.14
N ILE A 514 -10.88 -10.30 -19.38
CA ILE A 514 -11.15 -11.46 -20.21
C ILE A 514 -9.79 -12.12 -20.32
N GLY A 515 -9.61 -13.24 -19.63
CA GLY A 515 -8.52 -14.14 -19.91
C GLY A 515 -8.63 -14.53 -21.38
N HIS A 516 -7.83 -13.91 -22.24
CA HIS A 516 -7.78 -14.24 -23.65
C HIS A 516 -7.24 -15.67 -23.78
N LEU A 517 -8.16 -16.61 -23.98
CA LEU A 517 -7.88 -17.91 -24.56
C LEU A 517 -7.32 -17.69 -25.98
N TYR A 518 -6.21 -18.37 -26.23
CA TYR A 518 -5.42 -18.40 -27.46
C TYR A 518 -6.26 -18.38 -28.74
N THR A 519 -6.03 -17.40 -29.62
CA THR A 519 -6.36 -17.51 -31.05
C THR A 519 -5.09 -17.78 -31.85
N ASN A 520 -5.05 -18.97 -32.44
CA ASN A 520 -4.02 -19.47 -33.35
C ASN A 520 -4.03 -18.64 -34.66
N PRO A 521 -2.90 -18.12 -35.18
CA PRO A 521 -2.88 -17.29 -36.36
C PRO A 521 -2.93 -18.15 -37.63
N SER A 522 -4.11 -18.66 -37.98
CA SER A 522 -4.33 -19.38 -39.25
C SER A 522 -5.80 -19.37 -39.67
N ILE A 523 -6.48 -18.21 -39.67
CA ILE A 523 -7.79 -18.05 -40.32
C ILE A 523 -7.83 -16.66 -40.99
N GLU A 524 -7.70 -16.63 -42.31
CA GLU A 524 -8.05 -15.46 -43.12
C GLU A 524 -9.57 -15.28 -43.10
N LEU A 525 -10.06 -14.11 -42.67
CA LEU A 525 -11.48 -13.77 -42.73
C LEU A 525 -11.80 -13.03 -44.03
N CYS A 526 -12.77 -13.57 -44.75
CA CYS A 526 -13.30 -13.10 -46.03
C CYS A 526 -14.04 -11.74 -45.88
N PRO A 527 -13.91 -10.78 -46.80
CA PRO A 527 -14.45 -9.43 -46.63
C PRO A 527 -15.90 -9.36 -47.14
N ARG A 528 -16.89 -9.60 -46.27
CA ARG A 528 -18.28 -9.16 -46.47
C ARG A 528 -19.01 -9.23 -45.12
N PHE A 529 -19.72 -8.14 -44.79
CA PHE A 529 -20.54 -7.86 -43.60
C PHE A 529 -19.95 -6.80 -42.66
N GLN A 530 -20.22 -5.54 -43.02
CA GLN A 530 -20.26 -4.39 -42.11
C GLN A 530 -21.57 -4.41 -41.30
N THR A 531 -21.54 -3.73 -40.14
CA THR A 531 -22.65 -3.34 -39.24
C THR A 531 -23.25 -4.39 -38.31
N VAL A 532 -22.85 -4.33 -37.03
CA VAL A 532 -23.71 -4.70 -35.89
C VAL A 532 -23.68 -3.54 -34.89
N THR A 533 -24.82 -2.86 -34.75
CA THR A 533 -25.09 -1.79 -33.80
C THR A 533 -25.38 -2.39 -32.42
N VAL A 534 -24.64 -1.99 -31.38
CA VAL A 534 -24.87 -2.43 -29.99
C VAL A 534 -25.82 -1.44 -29.30
N LEU A 535 -27.05 -1.88 -29.00
CA LEU A 535 -28.02 -1.17 -28.15
C LEU A 535 -27.74 -1.45 -26.66
N GLN A 536 -27.61 -0.38 -25.86
CA GLN A 536 -27.55 -0.43 -24.39
C GLN A 536 -28.92 -0.82 -23.78
N PRO A 537 -28.98 -1.63 -22.71
CA PRO A 537 -30.21 -1.80 -21.93
C PRO A 537 -30.30 -0.76 -20.80
N ARG A 538 -31.31 0.12 -20.87
CA ARG A 538 -31.84 0.89 -19.74
C ARG A 538 -32.80 0.02 -18.92
N LEU A 539 -32.76 0.23 -17.61
CA LEU A 539 -33.69 -0.26 -16.57
C LEU A 539 -35.17 -0.23 -17.00
N LEU A 540 -35.87 -1.35 -16.80
CA LEU A 540 -37.31 -1.40 -16.51
C LEU A 540 -37.59 -2.61 -15.60
N ALA A 541 -37.79 -2.33 -14.31
CA ALA A 541 -38.45 -3.24 -13.38
C ALA A 541 -39.96 -2.98 -13.45
N GLY A 542 -40.74 -4.02 -13.70
CA GLY A 542 -42.20 -3.93 -13.62
C GLY A 542 -42.93 -5.08 -14.30
N ARG A 543 -43.35 -6.06 -13.49
CA ARG A 543 -44.49 -6.98 -13.66
C ARG A 543 -44.80 -7.47 -15.09
N TYR A 544 -44.51 -8.74 -15.37
CA TYR A 544 -45.47 -9.74 -15.89
C TYR A 544 -44.79 -11.11 -15.93
N LEU A 545 -45.45 -12.10 -15.32
CA LEU A 545 -45.10 -13.52 -15.31
C LEU A 545 -45.24 -14.13 -16.72
N GLY A 546 -44.38 -15.09 -17.07
CA GLY A 546 -44.65 -16.04 -18.14
C GLY A 546 -43.41 -16.61 -18.83
N ASN A 547 -43.20 -17.92 -18.67
CA ASN A 547 -42.40 -18.85 -19.49
C ASN A 547 -41.78 -18.26 -20.78
N ASN A 548 -40.43 -18.23 -20.88
CA ASN A 548 -39.63 -18.46 -22.11
C ASN A 548 -38.19 -17.89 -21.99
N TYR A 549 -37.31 -18.53 -21.20
CA TYR A 549 -35.86 -18.27 -21.28
C TYR A 549 -35.08 -19.34 -22.07
N ALA A 550 -35.69 -20.50 -22.35
CA ALA A 550 -35.02 -21.60 -23.06
C ALA A 550 -34.90 -21.38 -24.58
N SER A 551 -35.69 -20.49 -25.17
CA SER A 551 -35.78 -20.30 -26.62
C SER A 551 -34.79 -19.29 -27.21
N VAL A 552 -34.07 -18.53 -26.38
CA VAL A 552 -33.13 -17.49 -26.89
C VAL A 552 -31.75 -18.07 -27.21
N ILE A 553 -31.39 -19.23 -26.67
CA ILE A 553 -30.06 -19.84 -26.91
C ILE A 553 -30.05 -20.68 -28.20
N TYR A 554 -31.20 -21.14 -28.69
CA TYR A 554 -31.28 -22.08 -29.82
C TYR A 554 -31.34 -21.43 -31.21
N ALA A 555 -31.53 -20.11 -31.31
CA ALA A 555 -31.73 -19.45 -32.60
C ALA A 555 -30.44 -19.00 -33.31
N SER A 556 -29.25 -19.18 -32.72
CA SER A 556 -27.99 -18.66 -33.30
C SER A 556 -27.01 -19.71 -33.81
N TYR A 557 -27.32 -21.01 -33.74
CA TYR A 557 -26.45 -22.10 -34.20
C TYR A 557 -27.22 -23.18 -35.00
N GLY A 558 -28.13 -22.72 -35.86
CA GLY A 558 -29.04 -23.58 -36.62
C GLY A 558 -28.43 -24.29 -37.82
N ASP A 559 -27.37 -23.77 -38.44
CA ASP A 559 -26.84 -24.36 -39.69
C ASP A 559 -25.31 -24.33 -39.69
N HIS A 560 -24.70 -25.51 -39.95
CA HIS A 560 -23.27 -25.81 -40.08
C HIS A 560 -22.56 -26.48 -38.87
N TRP A 561 -22.89 -27.75 -38.63
CA TRP A 561 -22.18 -28.65 -37.69
C TRP A 561 -21.08 -29.52 -38.31
N GLN A 562 -20.58 -29.21 -39.52
CA GLN A 562 -19.59 -30.09 -40.18
C GLN A 562 -18.11 -29.73 -39.98
N ASN A 563 -17.74 -28.66 -39.25
CA ASN A 563 -16.33 -28.26 -39.11
C ASN A 563 -15.93 -27.69 -37.74
N VAL A 564 -16.18 -28.42 -36.64
CA VAL A 564 -15.65 -28.03 -35.31
C VAL A 564 -14.83 -29.18 -34.72
N ARG A 565 -13.49 -29.11 -34.84
CA ARG A 565 -12.54 -30.08 -34.27
C ARG A 565 -11.91 -29.67 -32.94
N HIS A 566 -12.31 -28.56 -32.32
CA HIS A 566 -11.84 -28.21 -30.98
C HIS A 566 -12.93 -27.46 -30.19
N ILE A 567 -13.56 -28.14 -29.24
CA ILE A 567 -14.32 -27.49 -28.16
C ILE A 567 -13.55 -27.74 -26.87
N SER A 568 -12.79 -26.75 -26.42
CA SER A 568 -12.17 -26.74 -25.09
C SER A 568 -12.46 -25.39 -24.42
N SER A 569 -13.70 -25.20 -23.98
CA SER A 569 -14.11 -24.28 -22.90
C SER A 569 -15.64 -24.14 -22.87
N LEU A 570 -16.28 -24.74 -21.86
CA LEU A 570 -17.61 -24.35 -21.40
C LEU A 570 -17.44 -23.87 -19.95
N GLU A 571 -17.84 -22.62 -19.70
CA GLU A 571 -17.69 -21.91 -18.43
C GLU A 571 -18.45 -22.61 -17.28
N ILE A 572 -17.87 -22.51 -16.08
CA ILE A 572 -18.45 -22.97 -14.82
C ILE A 572 -19.55 -21.98 -14.41
N LEU A 573 -20.79 -22.45 -14.26
CA LEU A 573 -21.92 -21.64 -13.84
C LEU A 573 -21.69 -21.05 -12.43
N SER A 574 -22.04 -19.77 -12.26
CA SER A 574 -21.96 -19.08 -10.97
C SER A 574 -23.02 -19.59 -9.97
N PRO A 575 -22.81 -19.46 -8.63
CA PRO A 575 -23.78 -19.87 -7.61
C PRO A 575 -25.17 -19.26 -7.78
N SER A 576 -25.25 -18.03 -8.29
CA SER A 576 -26.50 -17.34 -8.64
C SER A 576 -27.23 -17.96 -9.84
N GLN A 577 -26.50 -18.53 -10.81
CA GLN A 577 -27.09 -19.26 -11.93
C GLN A 577 -27.56 -20.67 -11.52
N ILE A 578 -26.86 -21.29 -10.57
CA ILE A 578 -27.28 -22.58 -9.95
C ILE A 578 -28.58 -22.40 -9.15
N GLN A 579 -28.77 -21.25 -8.51
CA GLN A 579 -29.99 -20.95 -7.76
C GLN A 579 -31.24 -20.86 -8.66
N ILE A 580 -31.09 -20.45 -9.92
CA ILE A 580 -32.17 -20.43 -10.92
C ILE A 580 -32.56 -21.85 -11.37
N LEU A 581 -31.62 -22.81 -11.34
CA LEU A 581 -31.87 -24.20 -11.70
C LEU A 581 -32.63 -24.99 -10.62
N SER A 582 -32.72 -24.47 -9.39
CA SER A 582 -33.49 -25.09 -8.29
C SER A 582 -35.01 -25.14 -8.53
N HIS A 583 -35.51 -24.48 -9.57
CA HIS A 583 -36.93 -24.39 -9.90
C HIS A 583 -37.36 -25.30 -11.06
N ILE A 584 -36.44 -26.12 -11.59
CA ILE A 584 -36.76 -27.08 -12.67
C ILE A 584 -37.47 -28.28 -12.07
N ARG A 585 -38.68 -28.59 -12.56
CA ARG A 585 -39.44 -29.79 -12.13
C ARG A 585 -38.75 -31.05 -12.64
N ALA A 586 -38.76 -32.12 -11.84
CA ALA A 586 -38.14 -33.41 -12.17
C ALA A 586 -38.59 -33.96 -13.55
N ASP A 587 -39.81 -33.61 -13.96
CA ASP A 587 -40.44 -34.02 -15.20
C ASP A 587 -39.74 -33.41 -16.45
N GLU A 588 -39.25 -32.17 -16.32
CA GLU A 588 -38.53 -31.47 -17.40
C GLU A 588 -37.09 -32.00 -17.54
N VAL A 589 -36.47 -32.39 -16.43
CA VAL A 589 -35.17 -33.06 -16.42
C VAL A 589 -35.27 -34.44 -17.08
N ARG A 590 -36.34 -35.21 -16.79
CA ARG A 590 -36.63 -36.49 -17.48
C ARG A 590 -36.80 -36.32 -18.98
N LEU A 591 -37.49 -35.26 -19.43
CA LEU A 591 -37.69 -34.99 -20.85
C LEU A 591 -36.36 -34.62 -21.55
N LEU A 592 -35.50 -33.88 -20.87
CA LEU A 592 -34.18 -33.50 -21.35
C LEU A 592 -33.26 -34.73 -21.48
N ILE A 593 -33.22 -35.59 -20.46
CA ILE A 593 -32.44 -36.84 -20.47
C ILE A 593 -32.91 -37.75 -21.62
N ARG A 594 -34.23 -37.92 -21.81
CA ARG A 594 -34.77 -38.74 -22.92
C ARG A 594 -34.46 -38.18 -24.31
N ARG A 595 -34.33 -36.86 -24.46
CA ARG A 595 -33.93 -36.23 -25.72
C ARG A 595 -32.44 -36.38 -25.99
N LEU A 596 -31.61 -36.26 -24.96
CA LEU A 596 -30.17 -36.45 -25.04
C LEU A 596 -29.77 -37.92 -25.32
N LEU A 597 -30.48 -38.88 -24.71
CA LEU A 597 -30.28 -40.31 -24.98
C LEU A 597 -30.66 -40.68 -26.41
N ARG A 598 -31.71 -40.08 -26.99
CA ARG A 598 -32.07 -40.29 -28.40
C ARG A 598 -31.06 -39.68 -29.37
N SER A 599 -30.41 -38.57 -29.04
CA SER A 599 -29.39 -37.98 -29.92
C SER A 599 -28.07 -38.75 -29.93
N ALA A 600 -27.79 -39.54 -28.88
CA ALA A 600 -26.59 -40.38 -28.82
C ALA A 600 -26.66 -41.63 -29.72
N ASP A 601 -27.84 -41.97 -30.24
CA ASP A 601 -28.08 -43.17 -31.05
C ASP A 601 -27.89 -42.93 -32.56
N GLN A 602 -27.73 -41.67 -33.00
CA GLN A 602 -27.45 -41.34 -34.39
C GLN A 602 -25.94 -41.22 -34.65
N ASP A 603 -25.38 -42.21 -35.36
CA ASP A 603 -24.09 -42.25 -36.09
C ASP A 603 -22.99 -41.29 -35.60
N GLN A 604 -22.46 -41.55 -34.41
CA GLN A 604 -21.20 -40.99 -33.93
C GLN A 604 -20.22 -42.09 -33.49
N THR A 605 -18.93 -41.84 -33.70
CA THR A 605 -17.83 -42.78 -33.39
C THR A 605 -17.75 -43.10 -31.90
N VAL A 606 -17.24 -44.30 -31.57
CA VAL A 606 -17.20 -44.88 -30.21
C VAL A 606 -16.54 -43.95 -29.16
N GLU A 607 -15.54 -43.15 -29.56
CA GLU A 607 -14.89 -42.16 -28.67
C GLU A 607 -15.76 -40.95 -28.35
N MET A 608 -16.57 -40.46 -29.29
CA MET A 608 -17.52 -39.37 -29.04
C MET A 608 -18.65 -39.82 -28.11
N LYS A 609 -19.13 -41.07 -28.28
CA LYS A 609 -20.13 -41.65 -27.37
C LYS A 609 -19.60 -41.75 -25.93
N SER A 610 -18.34 -42.15 -25.75
CA SER A 610 -17.68 -42.23 -24.42
C SER A 610 -17.55 -40.85 -23.75
N LEU A 611 -17.06 -39.84 -24.47
CA LEU A 611 -16.87 -38.49 -23.94
C LEU A 611 -18.21 -37.81 -23.61
N PHE A 612 -19.23 -38.04 -24.45
CA PHE A 612 -20.58 -37.52 -24.22
C PHE A 612 -21.25 -38.19 -23.02
N PHE A 613 -21.01 -39.49 -22.82
CA PHE A 613 -21.52 -40.24 -21.67
C PHE A 613 -20.86 -39.78 -20.36
N GLU A 614 -19.54 -39.57 -20.33
CA GLU A 614 -18.83 -39.02 -19.15
C GLU A 614 -19.28 -37.60 -18.80
N LEU A 615 -19.50 -36.74 -19.80
CA LEU A 615 -20.00 -35.37 -19.58
C LEU A 615 -21.45 -35.35 -19.07
N MET A 616 -22.31 -36.23 -19.58
CA MET A 616 -23.66 -36.41 -19.05
C MET A 616 -23.63 -36.93 -17.61
N LEU A 617 -22.82 -37.94 -17.32
CA LEU A 617 -22.72 -38.52 -15.98
C LEU A 617 -22.25 -37.49 -14.95
N ASN A 618 -21.25 -36.67 -15.30
CA ASN A 618 -20.74 -35.60 -14.42
C ASN A 618 -21.76 -34.48 -14.19
N THR A 619 -22.54 -34.13 -15.20
CA THR A 619 -23.57 -33.10 -15.10
C THR A 619 -24.75 -33.58 -14.24
N VAL A 620 -25.19 -34.83 -14.44
CA VAL A 620 -26.26 -35.46 -13.65
C VAL A 620 -25.80 -35.65 -12.20
N MET A 621 -24.56 -36.11 -11.96
CA MET A 621 -24.01 -36.28 -10.61
C MET A 621 -23.88 -34.95 -9.85
N ARG A 622 -23.56 -33.84 -10.52
CA ARG A 622 -23.55 -32.51 -9.89
C ARG A 622 -24.95 -32.01 -9.56
N MET A 623 -25.94 -32.25 -10.42
CA MET A 623 -27.34 -31.94 -10.10
C MET A 623 -27.84 -32.75 -8.88
N ILE A 624 -27.43 -34.01 -8.73
CA ILE A 624 -27.79 -34.86 -7.57
C ILE A 624 -27.17 -34.32 -6.27
N VAL A 625 -25.89 -33.92 -6.31
CA VAL A 625 -25.16 -33.45 -5.12
C VAL A 625 -25.61 -32.07 -4.67
N GLU A 626 -25.94 -31.16 -5.60
CA GLU A 626 -26.29 -29.77 -5.25
C GLU A 626 -27.79 -29.50 -5.09
N VAL A 627 -28.67 -30.33 -5.70
CA VAL A 627 -30.14 -30.13 -5.65
C VAL A 627 -30.86 -31.17 -4.78
N GLY A 628 -30.16 -32.19 -4.27
CA GLY A 628 -30.72 -33.11 -3.27
C GLY A 628 -31.83 -34.04 -3.80
N LEU A 629 -31.74 -34.47 -5.07
CA LEU A 629 -32.65 -35.46 -5.64
C LEU A 629 -32.37 -36.85 -5.04
N GLU A 630 -33.38 -37.44 -4.38
CA GLU A 630 -33.26 -38.74 -3.72
C GLU A 630 -32.82 -39.86 -4.69
N ARG A 631 -31.78 -40.61 -4.29
CA ARG A 631 -31.16 -41.74 -5.02
C ARG A 631 -32.11 -42.85 -5.49
N ARG A 632 -33.39 -42.85 -5.08
CA ARG A 632 -34.38 -43.88 -5.46
C ARG A 632 -34.87 -43.74 -6.91
N LEU A 633 -34.94 -42.52 -7.45
CA LEU A 633 -35.51 -42.25 -8.78
C LEU A 633 -34.63 -42.67 -9.96
N LEU A 634 -33.32 -42.85 -9.74
CA LEU A 634 -32.35 -43.19 -10.78
C LEU A 634 -32.16 -44.71 -10.96
N ARG A 635 -32.62 -45.52 -10.00
CA ARG A 635 -32.42 -46.97 -10.06
C ARG A 635 -33.40 -47.68 -11.01
N GLU A 636 -34.46 -47.00 -11.48
CA GLU A 636 -35.44 -47.55 -12.43
C GLU A 636 -35.16 -47.21 -13.91
N GLU A 637 -34.24 -46.29 -14.22
CA GLU A 637 -33.86 -45.97 -15.64
C GLU A 637 -32.38 -46.27 -15.97
N LEU A 638 -31.55 -46.70 -14.99
CA LEU A 638 -30.16 -47.10 -15.21
C LEU A 638 -29.93 -48.62 -15.32
N ASP A 639 -30.92 -49.44 -14.94
CA ASP A 639 -31.03 -50.87 -15.33
C ASP A 639 -31.82 -50.95 -16.65
#